data_AF-A0A820GYD1-F1
#
_entry.id   AF-A0A820GYD1-F1
#
_cell.length_a   1.000
_cell.length_b   1.000
_cell.length_c   1.000
_cell.angle_alpha   90.00
_cell.angle_beta   90.00
_cell.angle_gamma   90.00
#
_symmetry.space_group_name_H-M   'P 1'
#
loop_
_entity.id
_entity.type
_entity.pdbx_description
1 polymer ?
#
loop_
_entity_poly.entity_id
_entity_poly.type
_entity_poly.pdbx_seq_one_letter_code
_entity_poly.pdbx_strand_id
1 'polypeptide(L)'
;TVADVNNDSKPDIIVANVRSATISVLHNFGNGTFTANTTYLTGAEPSSVAVFDINNDSQPDIIVSDLSTNNVGVLLNIGSGKFTAQTTYPTGVRPYGVIINDVNNDNKSDIIVPNSGSDYVSVLLNIGNGTFTPQKTYSIGSTQYDVAVVDVNNDNEPDIIAPDHHSNYVSVLFNIGNGTFGEQTTYLTGMHPYGVAVVDVNNDSNPDIIVTNSGDHNVGVLLNTGNGTFTAQTTYSTESLPLNVAVADVNNDGKPDIIVVNYYGDNVSVLLNTGNGTFSAQTPYLTGVNPRDLVVVDVNNDGKPDIIVTNEGSNTVSVLLAC
;
A
#
# COMPACT_ATOMS: atom_id res chain seq x y z
N THR A 1 -8.99 0.53 4.90
CA THR A 1 -8.02 1.21 5.78
C THR A 1 -8.59 1.42 7.16
N VAL A 2 -7.72 1.52 8.16
CA VAL A 2 -8.06 1.74 9.57
C VAL A 2 -7.31 2.97 10.07
N ALA A 3 -8.00 3.91 10.72
CA ALA A 3 -7.41 5.14 11.27
C ALA A 3 -8.38 5.79 12.27
N ASP A 4 -7.87 6.51 13.28
CA ASP A 4 -8.71 7.33 14.17
C ASP A 4 -9.09 8.63 13.46
N VAL A 5 -10.31 8.71 12.90
CA VAL A 5 -10.74 9.89 12.13
C VAL A 5 -11.54 10.91 12.94
N ASN A 6 -11.88 10.58 14.18
CA ASN A 6 -12.63 11.47 15.06
C ASN A 6 -11.81 11.95 16.28
N ASN A 7 -10.52 11.57 16.34
CA ASN A 7 -9.56 11.87 17.38
C ASN A 7 -10.00 11.39 18.78
N ASP A 8 -10.67 10.23 18.86
CA ASP A 8 -11.09 9.61 20.12
C ASP A 8 -10.10 8.54 20.64
N SER A 9 -8.93 8.45 19.99
CA SER A 9 -7.86 7.47 20.23
C SER A 9 -8.26 6.03 19.95
N LYS A 10 -9.30 5.80 19.14
CA LYS A 10 -9.70 4.46 18.72
C LYS A 10 -9.69 4.39 17.20
N PRO A 11 -9.06 3.36 16.63
CA PRO A 11 -9.03 3.20 15.18
C PRO A 11 -10.43 2.90 14.64
N ASP A 12 -10.88 3.74 13.69
CA ASP A 12 -12.12 3.60 12.93
C ASP A 12 -11.88 2.82 11.62
N ILE A 13 -12.96 2.34 11.01
CA ILE A 13 -12.89 1.62 9.72
C ILE A 13 -13.40 2.53 8.59
N ILE A 14 -12.62 2.59 7.50
CA ILE A 14 -12.98 3.30 6.28
C ILE A 14 -12.94 2.32 5.11
N VAL A 15 -14.06 2.22 4.39
CA VAL A 15 -14.31 1.25 3.32
C VAL A 15 -14.70 1.96 2.03
N ALA A 16 -14.02 1.65 0.92
CA ALA A 16 -14.47 2.01 -0.42
C ALA A 16 -15.57 1.06 -0.90
N ASN A 17 -16.73 1.61 -1.25
CA ASN A 17 -17.87 0.85 -1.73
C ASN A 17 -17.93 0.89 -3.26
N VAL A 18 -17.09 0.09 -3.91
CA VAL A 18 -16.84 0.04 -5.37
C VAL A 18 -18.10 0.21 -6.21
N ARG A 19 -19.19 -0.52 -5.90
CA ARG A 19 -20.42 -0.54 -6.71
C ARG A 19 -21.38 0.63 -6.48
N SER A 20 -21.11 1.47 -5.49
CA SER A 20 -22.04 2.54 -5.08
C SER A 20 -21.46 3.95 -5.21
N ALA A 21 -20.21 4.10 -5.66
CA ALA A 21 -19.52 5.39 -5.72
C ALA A 21 -19.57 6.13 -4.37
N THR A 22 -19.28 5.39 -3.29
CA THR A 22 -19.20 5.95 -1.94
C THR A 22 -18.04 5.35 -1.17
N ILE A 23 -17.65 6.03 -0.10
CA ILE A 23 -16.93 5.43 1.03
C ILE A 23 -17.85 5.38 2.25
N SER A 24 -17.63 4.39 3.12
CA SER A 24 -18.29 4.26 4.43
C SER A 24 -17.28 4.47 5.55
N VAL A 25 -17.67 5.26 6.54
CA VAL A 25 -16.94 5.46 7.80
C VAL A 25 -17.74 4.82 8.93
N LEU A 26 -17.07 3.98 9.72
CA LEU A 26 -17.63 3.27 10.87
C LEU A 26 -16.77 3.60 12.09
N HIS A 27 -17.32 4.36 13.04
CA HIS A 27 -16.57 4.75 14.23
C HIS A 27 -16.53 3.62 15.26
N ASN A 28 -15.37 3.39 15.83
CA ASN A 28 -15.12 2.30 16.77
C ASN A 28 -15.42 2.74 18.20
N PHE A 29 -16.25 1.98 18.92
CA PHE A 29 -16.52 2.26 20.34
C PHE A 29 -15.36 1.83 21.26
N GLY A 30 -14.38 1.07 20.77
CA GLY A 30 -13.22 0.59 21.53
C GLY A 30 -13.48 -0.73 22.27
N ASN A 31 -14.60 -1.38 21.98
CA ASN A 31 -15.02 -2.67 22.56
C ASN A 31 -15.33 -3.71 21.46
N GLY A 32 -14.81 -3.51 20.25
CA GLY A 32 -15.08 -4.35 19.07
C GLY A 32 -16.43 -4.10 18.41
N THR A 33 -17.18 -3.06 18.82
CA THR A 33 -18.43 -2.65 18.16
C THR A 33 -18.27 -1.29 17.48
N PHE A 34 -19.06 -1.05 16.43
CA PHE A 34 -18.97 0.13 15.58
C PHE A 34 -20.30 0.87 15.48
N THR A 35 -20.27 2.16 15.15
CA THR A 35 -21.47 2.92 14.79
C THR A 35 -22.12 2.35 13.53
N ALA A 36 -23.37 2.75 13.27
CA ALA A 36 -23.92 2.65 11.92
C ALA A 36 -23.00 3.40 10.95
N ASN A 37 -22.89 2.90 9.71
CA ASN A 37 -22.02 3.52 8.72
C ASN A 37 -22.54 4.90 8.32
N THR A 38 -21.62 5.84 8.17
CA THR A 38 -21.88 7.12 7.49
C THR A 38 -21.26 7.05 6.11
N THR A 39 -22.02 7.39 5.07
CA THR A 39 -21.55 7.29 3.68
C THR A 39 -21.26 8.66 3.09
N TYR A 40 -20.14 8.78 2.38
CA TYR A 40 -19.76 9.96 1.61
C TYR A 40 -19.65 9.60 0.14
N LEU A 41 -20.13 10.49 -0.74
CA LEU A 41 -20.05 10.29 -2.20
C LEU A 41 -18.59 10.45 -2.67
N THR A 42 -18.23 9.61 -3.64
CA THR A 42 -16.94 9.64 -4.35
C THR A 42 -17.19 9.61 -5.86
N GLY A 43 -16.11 9.50 -6.65
CA GLY A 43 -16.18 9.11 -8.05
C GLY A 43 -16.60 7.65 -8.22
N ALA A 44 -16.72 7.23 -9.48
CA ALA A 44 -17.18 5.88 -9.80
C ALA A 44 -16.07 4.85 -9.59
N GLU A 45 -16.44 3.71 -9.01
CA GLU A 45 -15.54 2.60 -8.68
C GLU A 45 -14.34 3.03 -7.80
N PRO A 46 -14.59 3.52 -6.57
CA PRO A 46 -13.51 3.80 -5.63
C PRO A 46 -12.74 2.52 -5.32
N SER A 47 -11.41 2.54 -5.45
CA SER A 47 -10.55 1.34 -5.33
C SER A 47 -9.69 1.31 -4.08
N SER A 48 -9.04 2.41 -3.74
CA SER A 48 -8.13 2.52 -2.62
C SER A 48 -8.47 3.74 -1.76
N VAL A 49 -8.18 3.65 -0.47
CA VAL A 49 -8.41 4.72 0.51
C VAL A 49 -7.17 4.90 1.37
N ALA A 50 -6.63 6.11 1.36
CA ALA A 50 -5.61 6.56 2.31
C ALA A 50 -6.24 7.54 3.30
N VAL A 51 -5.68 7.57 4.52
CA VAL A 51 -6.12 8.46 5.59
C VAL A 51 -4.90 9.18 6.15
N PHE A 52 -4.88 10.51 6.07
CA PHE A 52 -3.76 11.33 6.48
C PHE A 52 -4.19 12.79 6.69
N ASP A 53 -3.59 13.50 7.64
CA ASP A 53 -3.79 14.94 7.82
C ASP A 53 -3.08 15.71 6.71
N ILE A 54 -3.80 16.00 5.62
CA ILE A 54 -3.20 16.48 4.37
C ILE A 54 -3.12 18.01 4.31
N ASN A 55 -3.78 18.68 5.25
CA ASN A 55 -3.81 20.14 5.39
C ASN A 55 -3.14 20.63 6.68
N ASN A 56 -2.55 19.72 7.47
CA ASN A 56 -1.88 19.96 8.74
C ASN A 56 -2.78 20.63 9.80
N ASP A 57 -4.06 20.28 9.84
CA ASP A 57 -5.03 20.79 10.82
C ASP A 57 -5.24 19.87 12.03
N SER A 58 -4.46 18.80 12.14
CA SER A 58 -4.54 17.74 13.15
C SER A 58 -5.80 16.89 13.10
N GLN A 59 -6.50 16.88 11.96
CA GLN A 59 -7.62 16.00 11.69
C GLN A 59 -7.32 15.22 10.41
N PRO A 60 -7.29 13.88 10.46
CA PRO A 60 -6.93 13.12 9.30
C PRO A 60 -8.06 13.16 8.26
N ASP A 61 -7.67 13.42 7.01
CA ASP A 61 -8.51 13.51 5.84
C ASP A 61 -8.59 12.17 5.11
N ILE A 62 -9.55 12.03 4.20
CA ILE A 62 -9.71 10.83 3.37
C ILE A 62 -9.31 11.16 1.93
N ILE A 63 -8.41 10.34 1.39
CA ILE A 63 -8.01 10.37 -0.02
C ILE A 63 -8.44 9.06 -0.67
N VAL A 64 -9.14 9.13 -1.79
CA VAL A 64 -9.70 7.97 -2.49
C VAL A 64 -9.30 8.00 -3.97
N SER A 65 -8.92 6.86 -4.54
CA SER A 65 -8.76 6.71 -5.99
C SER A 65 -10.05 6.20 -6.61
N ASP A 66 -10.51 6.85 -7.67
CA ASP A 66 -11.74 6.51 -8.38
C ASP A 66 -11.44 5.97 -9.79
N LEU A 67 -11.48 4.65 -9.93
CA LEU A 67 -11.00 3.93 -11.13
C LEU A 67 -11.66 4.39 -12.41
N SER A 68 -13.00 4.49 -12.40
CA SER A 68 -13.78 4.74 -13.61
C SER A 68 -13.79 6.22 -14.00
N THR A 69 -13.52 7.12 -13.06
CA THR A 69 -13.48 8.57 -13.31
C THR A 69 -12.06 9.12 -13.47
N ASN A 70 -11.02 8.27 -13.40
CA ASN A 70 -9.61 8.62 -13.63
C ASN A 70 -9.13 9.82 -12.79
N ASN A 71 -9.47 9.81 -11.52
CA ASN A 71 -9.03 10.83 -10.58
C ASN A 71 -8.78 10.25 -9.19
N VAL A 72 -8.06 11.00 -8.37
CA VAL A 72 -8.12 10.88 -6.92
C VAL A 72 -9.01 11.99 -6.39
N GLY A 73 -9.74 11.72 -5.32
CA GLY A 73 -10.49 12.74 -4.62
C GLY A 73 -10.12 12.83 -3.14
N VAL A 74 -10.24 14.05 -2.63
CA VAL A 74 -9.89 14.44 -1.28
C VAL A 74 -11.15 14.90 -0.57
N LEU A 75 -11.43 14.30 0.59
CA LEU A 75 -12.52 14.67 1.48
C LEU A 75 -11.88 15.16 2.78
N LEU A 76 -11.94 16.47 3.00
CA LEU A 76 -11.30 17.09 4.17
C LEU A 76 -12.14 16.86 5.42
N ASN A 77 -11.49 16.55 6.53
CA ASN A 77 -12.12 16.37 7.82
C ASN A 77 -12.43 17.74 8.44
N ILE A 78 -13.71 18.03 8.63
CA ILE A 78 -14.20 19.26 9.24
C ILE A 78 -14.50 19.09 10.74
N GLY A 79 -14.05 17.97 11.31
CA GLY A 79 -14.10 17.66 12.73
C GLY A 79 -15.05 16.56 13.11
N SER A 80 -14.66 15.84 14.15
CA SER A 80 -15.38 14.69 14.72
C SER A 80 -15.70 13.62 13.66
N GLY A 81 -14.78 13.38 12.72
CA GLY A 81 -14.94 12.37 11.68
C GLY A 81 -16.00 12.71 10.63
N LYS A 82 -16.30 14.00 10.42
CA LYS A 82 -17.17 14.47 9.36
C LYS A 82 -16.35 15.06 8.23
N PHE A 83 -16.73 14.75 6.99
CA PHE A 83 -15.93 15.13 5.84
C PHE A 83 -16.67 16.07 4.88
N THR A 84 -15.91 16.89 4.15
CA THR A 84 -16.41 17.71 3.05
C THR A 84 -16.92 16.86 1.89
N ALA A 85 -17.59 17.51 0.93
CA ALA A 85 -17.72 16.93 -0.40
C ALA A 85 -16.33 16.70 -1.02
N GLN A 86 -16.24 15.70 -1.88
CA GLN A 86 -15.01 15.32 -2.57
C GLN A 86 -14.53 16.44 -3.50
N THR A 87 -13.26 16.81 -3.37
CA THR A 87 -12.53 17.62 -4.36
C THR A 87 -11.65 16.70 -5.18
N THR A 88 -11.80 16.70 -6.51
CA THR A 88 -11.14 15.72 -7.40
C THR A 88 -9.93 16.32 -8.13
N TYR A 89 -8.89 15.50 -8.30
CA TYR A 89 -7.68 15.81 -9.05
C TYR A 89 -7.44 14.75 -10.14
N PRO A 90 -7.35 15.14 -11.43
CA PRO A 90 -7.12 14.19 -12.51
C PRO A 90 -5.80 13.42 -12.37
N THR A 91 -5.83 12.13 -12.68
CA THR A 91 -4.68 11.22 -12.68
C THR A 91 -4.49 10.59 -14.07
N GLY A 92 -3.77 9.47 -14.14
CA GLY A 92 -3.83 8.57 -15.29
C GLY A 92 -5.11 7.72 -15.28
N VAL A 93 -5.14 6.77 -16.22
CA VAL A 93 -6.29 5.89 -16.43
C VAL A 93 -6.30 4.78 -15.38
N ARG A 94 -7.48 4.54 -14.77
CA ARG A 94 -7.70 3.53 -13.73
C ARG A 94 -6.71 3.63 -12.55
N PRO A 95 -6.74 4.73 -11.79
CA PRO A 95 -5.92 4.91 -10.59
C PRO A 95 -6.25 3.83 -9.56
N TYR A 96 -5.30 2.93 -9.31
CA TYR A 96 -5.56 1.74 -8.52
C TYR A 96 -5.31 1.94 -7.03
N GLY A 97 -4.27 2.70 -6.69
CA GLY A 97 -3.83 2.95 -5.32
C GLY A 97 -3.70 4.45 -5.02
N VAL A 98 -3.55 4.78 -3.74
CA VAL A 98 -3.17 6.11 -3.25
C VAL A 98 -2.07 5.92 -2.21
N ILE A 99 -0.89 6.46 -2.48
CA ILE A 99 0.24 6.45 -1.55
C ILE A 99 0.48 7.89 -1.11
N ILE A 100 0.67 8.07 0.20
CA ILE A 100 0.91 9.37 0.84
C ILE A 100 2.35 9.41 1.32
N ASN A 101 3.15 10.33 0.76
CA ASN A 101 4.56 10.50 1.11
C ASN A 101 5.03 11.91 0.75
N ASP A 102 5.90 12.52 1.55
CA ASP A 102 6.52 13.81 1.24
C ASP A 102 7.72 13.57 0.30
N VAL A 103 7.49 13.69 -1.02
CA VAL A 103 8.53 13.37 -2.02
C VAL A 103 9.38 14.57 -2.40
N ASN A 104 9.07 15.75 -1.87
CA ASN A 104 9.86 16.95 -2.12
C ASN A 104 10.51 17.53 -0.86
N ASN A 105 10.37 16.82 0.28
CA ASN A 105 10.93 17.17 1.58
C ASN A 105 10.49 18.57 2.07
N ASP A 106 9.27 19.00 1.72
CA ASP A 106 8.72 20.30 2.15
C ASP A 106 7.82 20.23 3.40
N ASN A 107 7.77 19.06 4.04
CA ASN A 107 6.94 18.68 5.19
C ASN A 107 5.43 18.73 4.90
N LYS A 108 5.04 18.49 3.65
CA LYS A 108 3.64 18.27 3.26
C LYS A 108 3.59 16.99 2.47
N SER A 109 2.83 16.03 2.96
CA SER A 109 2.73 14.77 2.23
C SER A 109 2.00 14.96 0.91
N ASP A 110 2.58 14.40 -0.13
CA ASP A 110 2.09 14.42 -1.51
C ASP A 110 1.27 13.17 -1.80
N ILE A 111 0.61 13.15 -2.97
CA ILE A 111 -0.13 11.97 -3.45
C ILE A 111 0.62 11.33 -4.63
N ILE A 112 0.89 10.03 -4.51
CA ILE A 112 1.44 9.19 -5.56
C ILE A 112 0.39 8.14 -5.95
N VAL A 113 0.14 8.00 -7.25
CA VAL A 113 -0.97 7.18 -7.78
C VAL A 113 -0.45 6.21 -8.85
N PRO A 114 -0.46 4.89 -8.58
CA PRO A 114 -0.31 3.89 -9.62
C PRO A 114 -1.55 3.86 -10.52
N ASN A 115 -1.34 3.93 -11.84
CA ASN A 115 -2.42 3.96 -12.81
C ASN A 115 -2.42 2.65 -13.61
N SER A 116 -3.24 1.68 -13.20
CA SER A 116 -3.30 0.35 -13.82
C SER A 116 -3.66 0.36 -15.32
N GLY A 117 -4.26 1.45 -15.82
CA GLY A 117 -4.59 1.63 -17.23
C GLY A 117 -3.63 2.56 -17.98
N SER A 118 -2.54 3.02 -17.36
CA SER A 118 -1.53 3.88 -17.99
C SER A 118 -0.14 3.27 -17.87
N ASP A 119 0.82 3.90 -18.55
CA ASP A 119 2.22 3.51 -18.54
C ASP A 119 3.08 4.38 -17.60
N TYR A 120 2.44 5.07 -16.66
CA TYR A 120 3.04 6.02 -15.74
C TYR A 120 2.34 6.06 -14.37
N VAL A 121 3.09 6.43 -13.34
CA VAL A 121 2.54 6.93 -12.07
C VAL A 121 2.25 8.42 -12.17
N SER A 122 1.22 8.86 -11.44
CA SER A 122 0.93 10.28 -11.24
C SER A 122 1.45 10.72 -9.87
N VAL A 123 2.13 11.86 -9.83
CA VAL A 123 2.58 12.53 -8.58
C VAL A 123 1.91 13.89 -8.52
N LEU A 124 1.23 14.17 -7.41
CA LEU A 124 0.53 15.42 -7.15
C LEU A 124 1.13 16.04 -5.90
N LEU A 125 1.80 17.19 -6.05
CA LEU A 125 2.45 17.86 -4.93
C LEU A 125 1.46 18.67 -4.12
N ASN A 126 1.53 18.54 -2.80
CA ASN A 126 0.65 19.23 -1.86
C ASN A 126 1.11 20.68 -1.66
N ILE A 127 0.17 21.63 -1.71
CA ILE A 127 0.48 23.05 -1.48
C ILE A 127 0.29 23.49 -0.01
N GLY A 128 -0.19 22.59 0.86
CA GLY A 128 -0.21 22.72 2.32
C GLY A 128 -1.54 23.16 2.92
N ASN A 129 -2.61 23.19 2.13
CA ASN A 129 -3.97 23.49 2.58
C ASN A 129 -4.97 22.41 2.15
N GLY A 130 -4.47 21.19 1.94
CA GLY A 130 -5.26 20.07 1.42
C GLY A 130 -5.58 20.16 -0.07
N THR A 131 -4.86 21.01 -0.82
CA THR A 131 -4.97 21.08 -2.28
C THR A 131 -3.64 20.80 -2.96
N PHE A 132 -3.70 20.42 -4.23
CA PHE A 132 -2.57 19.85 -4.94
C PHE A 132 -2.29 20.56 -6.27
N THR A 133 -1.02 20.52 -6.68
CA THR A 133 -0.62 20.89 -8.03
C THR A 133 -1.26 19.93 -9.06
N PRO A 134 -1.35 20.33 -10.34
CA PRO A 134 -1.63 19.37 -11.40
C PRO A 134 -0.63 18.21 -11.37
N GLN A 135 -1.09 17.02 -11.78
CA GLN A 135 -0.24 15.84 -11.80
C GLN A 135 1.01 16.04 -12.66
N LYS A 136 2.12 15.51 -12.17
CA LYS A 136 3.31 15.20 -12.95
C LYS A 136 3.37 13.70 -13.15
N THR A 137 3.75 13.27 -14.35
CA THR A 137 3.72 11.85 -14.74
C THR A 137 5.12 11.32 -14.92
N TYR A 138 5.38 10.09 -14.47
CA TYR A 138 6.66 9.42 -14.65
C TYR A 138 6.45 8.03 -15.23
N SER A 139 7.07 7.77 -16.39
CA SER A 139 6.89 6.53 -17.14
C SER A 139 7.63 5.36 -16.49
N ILE A 140 6.91 4.27 -16.25
CA ILE A 140 7.40 3.12 -15.49
C ILE A 140 7.01 1.77 -16.11
N GLY A 141 6.55 1.79 -17.36
CA GLY A 141 5.95 0.62 -18.00
C GLY A 141 4.47 0.49 -17.68
N SER A 142 3.83 -0.63 -17.97
CA SER A 142 2.36 -0.72 -18.04
C SER A 142 1.71 -1.46 -16.86
N THR A 143 0.54 -0.99 -16.42
CA THR A 143 -0.30 -1.71 -15.43
C THR A 143 0.32 -1.81 -14.05
N GLN A 144 0.25 -0.70 -13.30
CA GLN A 144 0.64 -0.66 -11.89
C GLN A 144 -0.56 -0.90 -11.00
N TYR A 145 -0.45 -1.92 -10.15
CA TYR A 145 -1.40 -2.17 -9.08
C TYR A 145 -0.90 -1.65 -7.73
N ASP A 146 0.41 -1.50 -7.56
CA ASP A 146 1.00 -1.10 -6.30
C ASP A 146 2.29 -0.31 -6.51
N VAL A 147 2.66 0.50 -5.52
CA VAL A 147 3.89 1.30 -5.48
C VAL A 147 4.35 1.43 -4.03
N ALA A 148 5.65 1.29 -3.79
CA ALA A 148 6.28 1.71 -2.55
C ALA A 148 7.03 3.03 -2.76
N VAL A 149 7.07 3.87 -1.71
CA VAL A 149 7.80 5.15 -1.72
C VAL A 149 8.75 5.21 -0.51
N VAL A 150 10.05 5.13 -0.77
CA VAL A 150 11.10 5.04 0.26
C VAL A 150 12.46 5.34 -0.35
N ASP A 151 13.36 5.95 0.43
CA ASP A 151 14.75 6.16 0.04
C ASP A 151 15.48 4.81 0.00
N VAL A 152 15.94 4.39 -1.18
CA VAL A 152 16.70 3.14 -1.34
C VAL A 152 18.17 3.37 -1.66
N ASN A 153 18.61 4.62 -1.80
CA ASN A 153 19.98 4.96 -2.17
C ASN A 153 20.74 5.75 -1.08
N ASN A 154 20.07 6.03 0.04
CA ASN A 154 20.55 6.77 1.21
C ASN A 154 20.87 8.26 0.92
N ASP A 155 20.15 8.89 0.00
CA ASP A 155 20.28 10.33 -0.28
C ASP A 155 19.28 11.23 0.47
N ASN A 156 18.36 10.64 1.23
CA ASN A 156 17.23 11.25 1.95
C ASN A 156 16.14 11.83 1.05
N GLU A 157 16.08 11.47 -0.22
CA GLU A 157 14.98 11.76 -1.12
C GLU A 157 14.23 10.44 -1.40
N PRO A 158 12.96 10.30 -1.00
CA PRO A 158 12.29 9.02 -1.14
C PRO A 158 12.02 8.70 -2.62
N ASP A 159 12.36 7.47 -3.01
CA ASP A 159 12.26 6.95 -4.37
C ASP A 159 10.93 6.25 -4.62
N ILE A 160 10.53 6.09 -5.88
CA ILE A 160 9.34 5.33 -6.27
C ILE A 160 9.75 3.93 -6.76
N ILE A 161 9.17 2.89 -6.18
CA ILE A 161 9.37 1.49 -6.56
C ILE A 161 8.04 0.91 -7.04
N ALA A 162 7.99 0.45 -8.28
CA ALA A 162 6.75 0.05 -8.94
C ALA A 162 6.90 -1.26 -9.73
N PRO A 163 6.18 -2.33 -9.36
CA PRO A 163 6.00 -3.51 -10.19
C PRO A 163 5.35 -3.19 -11.54
N ASP A 164 5.92 -3.70 -12.63
CA ASP A 164 5.30 -3.72 -13.95
C ASP A 164 4.74 -5.12 -14.24
N HIS A 165 3.42 -5.24 -14.07
CA HIS A 165 2.69 -6.49 -14.21
C HIS A 165 2.83 -7.15 -15.59
N HIS A 166 3.07 -6.41 -16.68
CA HIS A 166 3.18 -7.01 -18.01
C HIS A 166 4.62 -7.24 -18.48
N SER A 167 5.57 -6.48 -17.92
CA SER A 167 6.97 -6.55 -18.35
C SER A 167 7.82 -7.49 -17.50
N ASN A 168 7.32 -7.99 -16.36
CA ASN A 168 8.06 -8.84 -15.41
C ASN A 168 9.29 -8.14 -14.82
N TYR A 169 9.17 -6.84 -14.56
CA TYR A 169 10.18 -6.05 -13.89
C TYR A 169 9.57 -5.35 -12.68
N VAL A 170 10.44 -4.97 -11.75
CA VAL A 170 10.18 -3.87 -10.83
C VAL A 170 11.03 -2.68 -11.27
N SER A 171 10.40 -1.51 -11.36
CA SER A 171 11.03 -0.25 -11.74
C SER A 171 11.34 0.57 -10.49
N VAL A 172 12.55 1.13 -10.44
CA VAL A 172 13.00 2.08 -9.41
C VAL A 172 13.23 3.42 -10.06
N LEU A 173 12.54 4.45 -9.56
CA LEU A 173 12.61 5.82 -10.03
C LEU A 173 13.28 6.63 -8.93
N PHE A 174 14.54 6.97 -9.15
CA PHE A 174 15.28 7.76 -8.18
C PHE A 174 14.76 9.19 -8.12
N ASN A 175 14.52 9.67 -6.92
CA ASN A 175 14.19 11.05 -6.69
C ASN A 175 15.46 11.91 -6.80
N ILE A 176 15.49 12.79 -7.79
CA ILE A 176 16.62 13.71 -8.02
C ILE A 176 16.40 15.07 -7.36
N GLY A 177 15.45 15.13 -6.41
CA GLY A 177 15.16 16.26 -5.55
C GLY A 177 13.91 17.05 -5.96
N ASN A 178 13.30 17.70 -4.97
CA ASN A 178 12.09 18.53 -5.11
C ASN A 178 10.92 17.78 -5.80
N GLY A 179 10.72 16.50 -5.48
CA GLY A 179 9.64 15.68 -6.06
C GLY A 179 9.80 15.42 -7.55
N THR A 180 11.03 15.49 -8.06
CA THR A 180 11.36 15.15 -9.44
C THR A 180 12.07 13.82 -9.51
N PHE A 181 11.54 12.90 -10.31
CA PHE A 181 12.12 11.57 -10.48
C PHE A 181 12.86 11.44 -11.80
N GLY A 182 13.96 10.69 -11.79
CA GLY A 182 14.76 10.36 -12.96
C GLY A 182 14.10 9.31 -13.86
N GLU A 183 14.86 8.83 -14.85
CA GLU A 183 14.43 7.68 -15.66
C GLU A 183 14.40 6.40 -14.81
N GLN A 184 13.50 5.48 -15.16
CA GLN A 184 13.39 4.20 -14.47
C GLN A 184 14.65 3.34 -14.63
N THR A 185 15.06 2.71 -13.54
CA THR A 185 15.98 1.56 -13.55
C THR A 185 15.17 0.31 -13.29
N THR A 186 15.32 -0.72 -14.12
CA THR A 186 14.51 -1.95 -14.03
C THR A 186 15.30 -3.13 -13.53
N TYR A 187 14.65 -3.94 -12.69
CA TYR A 187 15.17 -5.19 -12.15
C TYR A 187 14.23 -6.33 -12.52
N LEU A 188 14.78 -7.41 -13.08
CA LEU A 188 13.99 -8.56 -13.52
C LEU A 188 13.34 -9.24 -12.31
N THR A 189 12.05 -9.52 -12.42
CA THR A 189 11.29 -10.26 -11.41
C THR A 189 10.80 -11.61 -11.94
N GLY A 190 9.84 -12.23 -11.25
CA GLY A 190 9.03 -13.31 -11.81
C GLY A 190 7.89 -12.79 -12.70
N MET A 191 7.07 -13.72 -13.20
CA MET A 191 5.93 -13.42 -14.06
C MET A 191 4.83 -12.65 -13.32
N HIS A 192 4.31 -11.61 -13.96
CA HIS A 192 3.20 -10.78 -13.48
C HIS A 192 3.39 -10.25 -12.05
N PRO A 193 4.42 -9.42 -11.82
CA PRO A 193 4.65 -8.85 -10.50
C PRO A 193 3.49 -7.92 -10.13
N TYR A 194 3.03 -7.97 -8.88
CA TYR A 194 1.79 -7.33 -8.45
C TYR A 194 1.99 -6.34 -7.30
N GLY A 195 2.16 -6.83 -6.07
CA GLY A 195 2.39 -6.04 -4.87
C GLY A 195 3.87 -5.91 -4.54
N VAL A 196 4.22 -4.82 -3.85
CA VAL A 196 5.60 -4.51 -3.44
C VAL A 196 5.67 -4.04 -1.99
N ALA A 197 6.67 -4.51 -1.27
CA ALA A 197 7.07 -3.98 0.03
C ALA A 197 8.57 -3.68 0.00
N VAL A 198 9.00 -2.69 0.78
CA VAL A 198 10.41 -2.29 0.86
C VAL A 198 10.84 -2.10 2.31
N VAL A 199 11.84 -2.87 2.74
CA VAL A 199 12.31 -2.93 4.13
C VAL A 199 13.64 -3.67 4.20
N ASP A 200 14.50 -3.32 5.15
CA ASP A 200 15.75 -4.05 5.39
C ASP A 200 15.43 -5.43 5.98
N VAL A 201 15.71 -6.50 5.23
CA VAL A 201 15.47 -7.90 5.66
C VAL A 201 16.74 -8.64 6.05
N ASN A 202 17.90 -8.01 5.92
CA ASN A 202 19.20 -8.62 6.20
C ASN A 202 20.01 -7.90 7.30
N ASN A 203 19.43 -6.84 7.87
CA ASN A 203 19.98 -5.98 8.91
C ASN A 203 21.28 -5.26 8.50
N ASP A 204 21.36 -4.82 7.24
CA ASP A 204 22.47 -4.02 6.71
C ASP A 204 22.17 -2.51 6.59
N SER A 205 20.99 -2.09 7.05
CA SER A 205 20.46 -0.72 7.02
C SER A 205 20.09 -0.19 5.63
N ASN A 206 20.05 -1.04 4.60
CA ASN A 206 19.58 -0.66 3.27
C ASN A 206 18.23 -1.35 3.01
N PRO A 207 17.17 -0.60 2.67
CA PRO A 207 15.88 -1.21 2.38
C PRO A 207 15.94 -2.11 1.14
N ASP A 208 15.48 -3.35 1.28
CA ASP A 208 15.42 -4.37 0.24
C ASP A 208 14.04 -4.39 -0.43
N ILE A 209 13.96 -4.81 -1.69
CA ILE A 209 12.67 -4.92 -2.41
C ILE A 209 12.11 -6.33 -2.27
N ILE A 210 10.84 -6.40 -1.89
CA ILE A 210 10.05 -7.64 -1.84
C ILE A 210 8.89 -7.50 -2.83
N VAL A 211 8.76 -8.43 -3.76
CA VAL A 211 7.77 -8.37 -4.85
C VAL A 211 7.01 -9.68 -4.98
N THR A 212 5.68 -9.62 -5.04
CA THR A 212 4.85 -10.79 -5.33
C THR A 212 4.80 -11.03 -6.83
N ASN A 213 5.00 -12.27 -7.29
CA ASN A 213 4.95 -12.64 -8.69
C ASN A 213 3.74 -13.54 -8.93
N SER A 214 2.62 -12.91 -9.28
CA SER A 214 1.32 -13.57 -9.33
C SER A 214 1.26 -14.72 -10.34
N GLY A 215 2.02 -14.62 -11.44
CA GLY A 215 2.09 -15.64 -12.48
C GLY A 215 2.97 -16.85 -12.11
N ASP A 216 3.94 -16.66 -11.23
CA ASP A 216 4.88 -17.71 -10.81
C ASP A 216 4.55 -18.34 -9.45
N HIS A 217 3.54 -17.83 -8.74
CA HIS A 217 3.13 -18.34 -7.42
C HIS A 217 4.27 -18.26 -6.39
N ASN A 218 5.00 -17.14 -6.40
CA ASN A 218 6.10 -16.91 -5.48
C ASN A 218 6.20 -15.45 -5.05
N VAL A 219 7.01 -15.21 -4.03
CA VAL A 219 7.50 -13.89 -3.65
C VAL A 219 9.00 -13.82 -3.94
N GLY A 220 9.44 -12.66 -4.41
CA GLY A 220 10.80 -12.32 -4.71
C GLY A 220 11.41 -11.40 -3.69
N VAL A 221 12.69 -11.60 -3.39
CA VAL A 221 13.50 -10.71 -2.56
C VAL A 221 14.71 -10.28 -3.37
N LEU A 222 14.86 -8.97 -3.57
CA LEU A 222 16.00 -8.34 -4.22
C LEU A 222 16.74 -7.53 -3.17
N LEU A 223 17.93 -7.98 -2.79
CA LEU A 223 18.71 -7.32 -1.75
C LEU A 223 19.36 -6.05 -2.29
N ASN A 224 19.30 -4.97 -1.53
CA ASN A 224 19.97 -3.73 -1.85
C ASN A 224 21.47 -3.85 -1.57
N THR A 225 22.29 -3.25 -2.42
CA THR A 225 23.75 -3.24 -2.26
C THR A 225 24.28 -1.94 -1.63
N GLY A 226 23.37 -1.08 -1.17
CA GLY A 226 23.64 0.12 -0.38
C GLY A 226 23.72 1.42 -1.17
N ASN A 227 23.40 1.41 -2.46
CA ASN A 227 23.41 2.58 -3.34
C ASN A 227 22.18 2.62 -4.28
N GLY A 228 21.11 1.94 -3.91
CA GLY A 228 19.91 1.80 -4.75
C GLY A 228 20.06 0.79 -5.88
N THR A 229 21.16 0.03 -5.95
CA THR A 229 21.27 -1.10 -6.88
C THR A 229 20.98 -2.42 -6.17
N PHE A 230 20.23 -3.30 -6.82
CA PHE A 230 19.71 -4.52 -6.21
C PHE A 230 20.30 -5.80 -6.84
N THR A 231 20.41 -6.84 -6.03
CA THR A 231 20.82 -8.17 -6.49
C THR A 231 19.74 -8.79 -7.39
N ALA A 232 20.11 -9.87 -8.09
CA ALA A 232 19.12 -10.74 -8.70
C ALA A 232 18.16 -11.28 -7.62
N GLN A 233 16.89 -11.47 -8.01
CA GLN A 233 15.84 -11.93 -7.12
C GLN A 233 16.14 -13.35 -6.60
N THR A 234 16.02 -13.54 -5.29
CA THR A 234 15.84 -14.85 -4.66
C THR A 234 14.35 -15.10 -4.48
N THR A 235 13.86 -16.29 -4.85
CA THR A 235 12.43 -16.59 -4.85
C THR A 235 12.04 -17.58 -3.77
N TYR A 236 10.84 -17.39 -3.22
CA TYR A 236 10.23 -18.28 -2.24
C TYR A 236 8.81 -18.61 -2.67
N SER A 237 8.50 -19.91 -2.78
CA SER A 237 7.17 -20.36 -3.18
C SER A 237 6.09 -19.89 -2.19
N THR A 238 4.96 -19.45 -2.74
CA THR A 238 3.75 -19.10 -2.01
C THR A 238 2.61 -20.00 -2.51
N GLU A 239 1.36 -19.55 -2.43
CA GLU A 239 0.20 -20.24 -3.00
C GLU A 239 -0.31 -19.53 -4.27
N SER A 240 -1.49 -19.93 -4.75
CA SER A 240 -2.00 -19.46 -6.04
C SER A 240 -2.38 -17.98 -6.06
N LEU A 241 -1.93 -17.28 -7.12
CA LEU A 241 -2.10 -15.85 -7.39
C LEU A 241 -1.77 -14.96 -6.17
N PRO A 242 -0.49 -14.87 -5.75
CA PRO A 242 -0.08 -13.92 -4.72
C PRO A 242 -0.30 -12.50 -5.25
N LEU A 243 -1.07 -11.68 -4.52
CA LEU A 243 -1.41 -10.31 -4.93
C LEU A 243 -0.70 -9.26 -4.07
N ASN A 244 -0.93 -9.27 -2.76
CA ASN A 244 -0.37 -8.26 -1.87
C ASN A 244 0.66 -8.88 -0.91
N VAL A 245 1.59 -8.05 -0.45
CA VAL A 245 2.63 -8.40 0.52
C VAL A 245 2.71 -7.31 1.59
N ALA A 246 2.78 -7.73 2.85
CA ALA A 246 3.22 -6.87 3.93
C ALA A 246 4.42 -7.51 4.64
N VAL A 247 5.07 -6.72 5.46
CA VAL A 247 6.23 -7.13 6.21
C VAL A 247 6.12 -6.67 7.66
N ALA A 248 6.30 -7.60 8.59
CA ALA A 248 6.27 -7.35 10.02
C ALA A 248 6.93 -8.49 10.78
N ASP A 249 7.43 -8.23 11.98
CA ASP A 249 7.93 -9.26 12.88
C ASP A 249 6.77 -9.98 13.57
N VAL A 250 6.26 -11.06 12.96
CA VAL A 250 5.05 -11.76 13.45
C VAL A 250 5.35 -12.82 14.51
N ASN A 251 6.62 -13.11 14.74
CA ASN A 251 7.06 -14.06 15.76
C ASN A 251 7.81 -13.41 16.93
N ASN A 252 7.98 -12.07 16.89
CA ASN A 252 8.66 -11.25 17.89
C ASN A 252 10.13 -11.64 18.11
N ASP A 253 10.85 -12.00 17.04
CA ASP A 253 12.29 -12.32 17.07
C ASP A 253 13.20 -11.16 16.64
N GLY A 254 12.61 -10.00 16.36
CA GLY A 254 13.25 -8.76 15.94
C GLY A 254 13.54 -8.69 14.44
N LYS A 255 13.00 -9.60 13.62
CA LYS A 255 13.25 -9.62 12.18
C LYS A 255 11.94 -9.45 11.40
N PRO A 256 11.93 -8.62 10.34
CA PRO A 256 10.77 -8.48 9.49
C PRO A 256 10.50 -9.77 8.70
N ASP A 257 9.34 -10.39 8.93
CA ASP A 257 8.85 -11.57 8.20
C ASP A 257 7.97 -11.17 7.01
N ILE A 258 7.93 -12.00 5.95
CA ILE A 258 7.11 -11.75 4.76
C ILE A 258 5.72 -12.38 4.92
N ILE A 259 4.69 -11.60 4.61
CA ILE A 259 3.28 -12.00 4.71
C ILE A 259 2.62 -11.75 3.36
N VAL A 260 2.14 -12.80 2.69
CA VAL A 260 1.61 -12.72 1.31
C VAL A 260 0.15 -13.17 1.26
N VAL A 261 -0.72 -12.35 0.68
CA VAL A 261 -2.11 -12.74 0.37
C VAL A 261 -2.16 -13.52 -0.93
N ASN A 262 -2.75 -14.72 -0.90
CA ASN A 262 -2.89 -15.61 -2.04
C ASN A 262 -4.35 -15.70 -2.49
N TYR A 263 -4.71 -14.97 -3.54
CA TYR A 263 -6.10 -14.75 -3.94
C TYR A 263 -6.83 -16.02 -4.37
N TYR A 264 -6.17 -16.96 -5.04
CA TYR A 264 -6.78 -18.26 -5.39
C TYR A 264 -6.40 -19.38 -4.41
N GLY A 265 -5.50 -19.11 -3.47
CA GLY A 265 -5.17 -20.02 -2.38
C GLY A 265 -6.13 -19.93 -1.19
N ASP A 266 -6.96 -18.88 -1.11
CA ASP A 266 -7.85 -18.59 0.02
C ASP A 266 -7.10 -18.58 1.38
N ASN A 267 -5.88 -18.06 1.36
CA ASN A 267 -5.00 -18.02 2.52
C ASN A 267 -4.00 -16.86 2.48
N VAL A 268 -3.31 -16.68 3.59
CA VAL A 268 -2.07 -15.90 3.70
C VAL A 268 -0.89 -16.84 3.92
N SER A 269 0.18 -16.66 3.16
CA SER A 269 1.47 -17.30 3.38
C SER A 269 2.33 -16.44 4.30
N VAL A 270 2.85 -17.01 5.39
CA VAL A 270 3.86 -16.36 6.24
C VAL A 270 5.21 -17.04 6.06
N LEU A 271 6.24 -16.27 5.74
CA LEU A 271 7.61 -16.74 5.55
C LEU A 271 8.50 -16.06 6.59
N LEU A 272 9.02 -16.85 7.53
CA LEU A 272 9.82 -16.32 8.63
C LEU A 272 11.25 -15.99 8.20
N ASN A 273 11.71 -14.81 8.54
CA ASN A 273 13.04 -14.32 8.23
C ASN A 273 14.10 -14.97 9.13
N THR A 274 15.19 -15.44 8.52
CA THR A 274 16.31 -16.05 9.26
C THR A 274 17.34 -15.02 9.74
N GLY A 275 17.27 -13.77 9.24
CA GLY A 275 18.06 -12.62 9.68
C GLY A 275 19.24 -12.27 8.77
N ASN A 276 19.31 -12.87 7.59
CA ASN A 276 20.36 -12.61 6.60
C ASN A 276 19.77 -12.39 5.19
N GLY A 277 18.52 -11.94 5.10
CA GLY A 277 17.79 -11.81 3.84
C GLY A 277 17.29 -13.13 3.28
N THR A 278 17.36 -14.24 4.04
CA THR A 278 16.77 -15.52 3.64
C THR A 278 15.58 -15.92 4.51
N PHE A 279 14.61 -16.61 3.90
CA PHE A 279 13.33 -16.92 4.52
C PHE A 279 13.05 -18.43 4.58
N SER A 280 12.27 -18.80 5.59
CA SER A 280 11.75 -20.17 5.75
C SER A 280 10.72 -20.50 4.67
N ALA A 281 10.41 -21.78 4.51
CA ALA A 281 9.26 -22.20 3.71
C ALA A 281 7.97 -21.58 4.27
N GLN A 282 7.02 -21.28 3.38
CA GLN A 282 5.76 -20.65 3.78
C GLN A 282 4.93 -21.52 4.71
N THR A 283 4.34 -20.89 5.72
CA THR A 283 3.27 -21.46 6.53
C THR A 283 1.95 -20.82 6.08
N PRO A 284 1.00 -21.59 5.54
CA PRO A 284 -0.29 -21.05 5.10
C PRO A 284 -1.26 -20.93 6.27
N TYR A 285 -1.99 -19.82 6.32
CA TYR A 285 -3.08 -19.56 7.25
C TYR A 285 -4.35 -19.24 6.47
N LEU A 286 -5.39 -20.04 6.68
CA LEU A 286 -6.65 -19.92 5.95
C LEU A 286 -7.35 -18.58 6.23
N THR A 287 -7.95 -18.02 5.19
CA THR A 287 -8.77 -16.82 5.25
C THR A 287 -10.18 -17.12 4.74
N GLY A 288 -10.96 -16.07 4.46
CA GLY A 288 -12.13 -16.19 3.60
C GLY A 288 -11.74 -16.37 2.13
N VAL A 289 -12.77 -16.48 1.28
CA VAL A 289 -12.61 -16.69 -0.17
C VAL A 289 -12.12 -15.42 -0.86
N ASN A 290 -11.17 -15.59 -1.77
CA ASN A 290 -10.51 -14.55 -2.55
C ASN A 290 -9.98 -13.38 -1.69
N PRO A 291 -8.99 -13.64 -0.81
CA PRO A 291 -8.33 -12.58 -0.07
C PRO A 291 -7.60 -11.65 -1.04
N ARG A 292 -7.68 -10.34 -0.80
CA ARG A 292 -7.13 -9.34 -1.74
C ARG A 292 -6.12 -8.39 -1.13
N ASP A 293 -6.35 -7.98 0.10
CA ASP A 293 -5.52 -6.98 0.76
C ASP A 293 -5.34 -7.34 2.24
N LEU A 294 -4.23 -6.89 2.84
CA LEU A 294 -3.90 -7.16 4.23
C LEU A 294 -3.28 -5.96 4.93
N VAL A 295 -3.47 -5.88 6.24
CA VAL A 295 -2.73 -4.97 7.12
C VAL A 295 -2.25 -5.73 8.34
N VAL A 296 -1.14 -5.27 8.91
CA VAL A 296 -0.56 -5.86 10.11
C VAL A 296 -0.61 -4.84 11.25
N VAL A 297 -1.30 -5.18 12.33
CA VAL A 297 -1.53 -4.29 13.47
C VAL A 297 -1.90 -5.12 14.69
N ASP A 298 -1.46 -4.71 15.89
CA ASP A 298 -1.96 -5.28 17.14
C ASP A 298 -3.40 -4.81 17.37
N VAL A 299 -4.38 -5.69 17.08
CA VAL A 299 -5.80 -5.34 17.16
C VAL A 299 -6.39 -5.64 18.54
N ASN A 300 -5.71 -6.46 19.33
CA ASN A 300 -6.19 -6.94 20.63
C ASN A 300 -5.42 -6.30 21.83
N ASN A 301 -4.39 -5.50 21.56
CA ASN A 301 -3.45 -4.86 22.48
C ASN A 301 -2.62 -5.84 23.33
N ASP A 302 -2.23 -7.00 22.77
CA ASP A 302 -1.36 -7.98 23.45
C ASP A 302 0.13 -7.75 23.21
N GLY A 303 0.48 -6.74 22.41
CA GLY A 303 1.84 -6.38 22.05
C GLY A 303 2.40 -7.18 20.89
N LYS A 304 1.59 -8.00 20.21
CA LYS A 304 1.97 -8.77 19.03
C LYS A 304 1.21 -8.30 17.79
N PRO A 305 1.87 -8.24 16.62
CA PRO A 305 1.18 -7.84 15.40
C PRO A 305 0.23 -8.94 14.92
N ASP A 306 -1.06 -8.59 14.77
CA ASP A 306 -2.06 -9.45 14.15
C ASP A 306 -2.18 -9.17 12.65
N ILE A 307 -2.66 -10.14 11.88
CA ILE A 307 -2.89 -9.99 10.44
C ILE A 307 -4.39 -9.84 10.17
N ILE A 308 -4.79 -8.74 9.53
CA ILE A 308 -6.17 -8.48 9.12
C ILE A 308 -6.24 -8.56 7.60
N VAL A 309 -7.15 -9.38 7.07
CA VAL A 309 -7.25 -9.66 5.62
C VAL A 309 -8.66 -9.37 5.13
N THR A 310 -8.76 -8.66 4.00
CA THR A 310 -10.03 -8.47 3.30
C THR A 310 -10.29 -9.59 2.30
N ASN A 311 -11.46 -10.20 2.37
CA ASN A 311 -11.86 -11.34 1.53
C ASN A 311 -12.95 -10.91 0.54
N GLU A 312 -12.54 -10.60 -0.70
CA GLU A 312 -13.44 -10.09 -1.74
C GLU A 312 -14.54 -11.11 -2.09
N GLY A 313 -14.16 -12.37 -2.29
CA GLY A 313 -15.08 -13.40 -2.78
C GLY A 313 -16.14 -13.78 -1.75
N SER A 314 -15.79 -13.73 -0.46
CA SER A 314 -16.72 -14.04 0.63
C SER A 314 -17.39 -12.82 1.25
N ASN A 315 -16.99 -11.60 0.91
CA ASN A 315 -17.42 -10.35 1.56
C ASN A 315 -17.21 -10.38 3.08
N THR A 316 -16.05 -10.87 3.53
CA THR A 316 -15.69 -10.95 4.95
C THR A 316 -14.32 -10.34 5.23
N VAL A 317 -13.99 -10.19 6.51
CA VAL A 317 -12.63 -9.88 6.98
C VAL A 317 -12.17 -11.04 7.85
N SER A 318 -10.94 -11.51 7.63
CA SER A 318 -10.27 -12.47 8.50
C SER A 318 -9.33 -11.74 9.45
N VAL A 319 -9.27 -12.21 10.70
CA VAL A 319 -8.31 -11.72 11.71
C VAL A 319 -7.53 -12.93 12.22
N LEU A 320 -6.22 -12.90 12.02
CA LEU A 320 -5.31 -13.95 12.43
C LEU A 320 -4.49 -13.41 13.61
N LEU A 321 -4.76 -13.95 14.79
CA LEU A 321 -4.12 -13.48 16.02
C LEU A 321 -2.74 -14.14 16.19
N ALA A 322 -1.74 -13.32 16.50
CA ALA A 322 -0.44 -13.84 16.91
C ALA A 322 -0.56 -14.52 18.29
N CYS A 323 0.14 -15.64 18.48
CA CYS A 323 0.07 -16.46 19.71
C CYS A 323 1.33 -16.32 20.55
#